data_AF-A0A7C2UDP9-F1
#
_entry.id   AF-A0A7C2UDP9-F1
#
_cell.length_a   1.000
_cell.length_b   1.000
_cell.length_c   1.000
_cell.angle_alpha   90.00
_cell.angle_beta   90.00
_cell.angle_gamma   90.00
#
_symmetry.space_group_name_H-M   'P 1'
#
loop_
_entity.id
_entity.type
_entity.pdbx_description
1 polymer ?
#
loop_
_entity_poly.entity_id
_entity_poly.type
_entity_poly.pdbx_seq_one_letter_code
_entity_poly.pdbx_strand_id
1 'polypeptide(L)'
;MASSKAATVAQYLAELPADRRADIETVRDLVNAALPDGYREGMGYGMIGWVIPLDQYPDTYNKQPLSYAGLAAQKNHNSLYLNCVYASPERTERLQKAAAAAGKKLDMGKSCIRFKRADDLPLDVIRDEIASTTPDQFIQIYEKARAGGSC
;
A
#
# COMPACT_ATOMS: atom_id res chain seq x y z
N MET A 1 4.36 -11.43 9.88
CA MET A 1 3.02 -11.27 9.28
C MET A 1 2.15 -10.48 10.25
N ALA A 2 1.29 -9.61 9.74
CA ALA A 2 0.30 -8.94 10.57
C ALA A 2 -0.66 -10.01 11.14
N SER A 3 -0.95 -9.93 12.44
CA SER A 3 -1.70 -10.96 13.17
C SER A 3 -2.98 -10.44 13.82
N SER A 4 -3.46 -9.26 13.42
CA SER A 4 -4.68 -8.71 13.99
C SER A 4 -5.90 -9.49 13.48
N LYS A 5 -6.85 -9.70 14.38
CA LYS A 5 -8.17 -10.29 14.10
C LYS A 5 -9.24 -9.23 13.91
N ALA A 6 -8.87 -7.95 13.87
CA ALA A 6 -9.80 -6.84 13.70
C ALA A 6 -10.58 -6.99 12.39
N ALA A 7 -11.90 -6.83 12.48
CA ALA A 7 -12.80 -6.88 11.33
C ALA A 7 -12.92 -5.53 10.63
N THR A 8 -12.59 -4.44 11.32
CA THR A 8 -12.66 -3.08 10.77
C THR A 8 -11.38 -2.30 11.02
N VAL A 9 -11.12 -1.30 10.18
CA VAL A 9 -9.96 -0.39 10.35
C VAL A 9 -10.01 0.32 11.71
N ALA A 10 -11.19 0.73 12.15
CA ALA A 10 -11.37 1.36 13.46
C ALA A 10 -10.98 0.43 14.61
N GLN A 11 -11.38 -0.85 14.56
CA GLN A 11 -10.96 -1.86 15.53
C GLN A 11 -9.45 -2.08 15.49
N TYR A 12 -8.87 -2.16 14.28
CA TYR A 12 -7.45 -2.34 14.10
C TYR A 12 -6.64 -1.20 14.74
N LEU A 13 -7.03 0.05 14.47
CA LEU A 13 -6.40 1.22 15.08
C LEU A 13 -6.55 1.20 16.61
N ALA A 14 -7.73 0.84 17.12
CA ALA A 14 -8.00 0.75 18.55
C ALA A 14 -7.13 -0.29 19.28
N GLU A 15 -6.70 -1.36 18.60
CA GLU A 15 -5.78 -2.37 19.14
C GLU A 15 -4.33 -1.89 19.24
N LEU A 16 -3.95 -0.84 18.50
CA LEU A 16 -2.58 -0.34 18.48
C LEU A 16 -2.26 0.55 19.69
N PRO A 17 -1.03 0.48 20.22
CA PRO A 17 -0.48 1.48 21.14
C PRO A 17 -0.59 2.90 20.56
N ALA A 18 -0.79 3.90 21.42
CA ALA A 18 -1.12 5.27 21.00
C ALA A 18 -0.06 5.92 20.09
N ASP A 19 1.22 5.70 20.39
CA ASP A 19 2.35 6.15 19.58
C ASP A 19 2.30 5.55 18.16
N ARG A 20 2.11 4.23 18.08
CA ARG A 20 2.05 3.52 16.80
C ARG A 20 0.78 3.85 16.02
N ARG A 21 -0.34 4.02 16.72
CA ARG A 21 -1.60 4.44 16.12
C ARG A 21 -1.43 5.77 15.40
N ALA A 22 -0.79 6.76 16.02
CA ALA A 22 -0.57 8.07 15.42
C ALA A 22 0.23 7.99 14.11
N ASP A 23 1.30 7.19 14.07
CA ASP A 23 2.07 6.98 12.84
C ASP A 23 1.24 6.28 11.74
N ILE A 24 0.46 5.26 12.10
CA ILE A 24 -0.40 4.54 11.15
C ILE A 24 -1.53 5.43 10.64
N GLU A 25 -2.18 6.21 11.50
CA GLU A 25 -3.22 7.16 11.13
C GLU A 25 -2.67 8.23 10.18
N THR A 26 -1.48 8.76 10.46
CA THR A 26 -0.83 9.75 9.59
C THR A 26 -0.62 9.21 8.18
N VAL A 27 -0.09 8.00 8.05
CA VAL A 27 0.12 7.36 6.74
C VAL A 27 -1.20 7.00 6.08
N ARG A 28 -2.18 6.51 6.84
CA ARG A 28 -3.52 6.19 6.35
C ARG A 28 -4.22 7.41 5.77
N ASP A 29 -4.18 8.54 6.48
CA ASP A 29 -4.82 9.78 6.05
C ASP A 29 -4.17 10.33 4.78
N LEU A 30 -2.84 10.24 4.67
CA LEU A 30 -2.12 10.58 3.45
C LEU A 30 -2.56 9.70 2.26
N VAL A 31 -2.64 8.39 2.46
CA VAL A 31 -3.06 7.44 1.42
C VAL A 31 -4.49 7.75 0.99
N ASN A 32 -5.41 7.94 1.94
CA ASN A 32 -6.81 8.27 1.66
C ASN A 32 -6.97 9.62 0.94
N ALA A 33 -6.15 10.63 1.26
CA ALA A 33 -6.16 11.91 0.57
C ALA A 33 -5.55 11.87 -0.85
N ALA A 34 -4.71 10.88 -1.13
CA ALA A 34 -4.03 10.70 -2.41
C ALA A 34 -4.75 9.74 -3.36
N LEU A 35 -5.54 8.82 -2.82
CA LEU A 35 -6.18 7.75 -3.57
C LEU A 35 -7.19 8.31 -4.58
N PRO A 36 -7.08 7.91 -5.86
CA PRO A 36 -8.13 8.17 -6.84
C PRO A 36 -9.44 7.48 -6.47
N ASP A 37 -10.55 8.01 -6.97
CA ASP A 37 -11.86 7.40 -6.78
C ASP A 37 -11.91 5.96 -7.34
N GLY A 38 -12.61 5.08 -6.63
CA GLY A 38 -12.82 3.66 -7.00
C GLY A 38 -12.07 2.66 -6.13
N TYR A 39 -11.02 3.08 -5.42
CA TYR A 39 -10.42 2.24 -4.38
C TYR A 39 -11.30 2.20 -3.13
N ARG A 40 -11.38 1.04 -2.49
CA ARG A 40 -12.06 0.87 -1.19
C ARG A 40 -11.05 0.52 -0.10
N GLU A 41 -11.11 1.26 1.00
CA GLU A 41 -10.39 0.95 2.24
C GLU A 41 -11.11 -0.17 2.99
N GLY A 42 -10.35 -1.13 3.53
CA GLY A 42 -10.89 -2.18 4.38
C GLY A 42 -9.80 -2.94 5.14
N MET A 43 -10.22 -3.97 5.86
CA MET A 43 -9.29 -4.94 6.47
C MET A 43 -9.07 -6.11 5.53
N GLY A 44 -7.81 -6.49 5.33
CA GLY A 44 -7.42 -7.66 4.53
C GLY A 44 -6.10 -8.22 5.03
N TYR A 45 -5.97 -9.56 5.10
CA TYR A 45 -4.75 -10.23 5.57
C TYR A 45 -4.22 -9.73 6.93
N GLY A 46 -5.12 -9.30 7.83
CA GLY A 46 -4.77 -8.81 9.17
C GLY A 46 -4.19 -7.40 9.22
N MET A 47 -4.33 -6.62 8.14
CA MET A 47 -3.84 -5.24 8.01
C MET A 47 -4.85 -4.36 7.26
N ILE A 48 -4.63 -3.04 7.28
CA ILE A 48 -5.40 -2.10 6.47
C ILE A 48 -5.01 -2.31 5.01
N GLY A 49 -5.98 -2.33 4.10
CA GLY A 49 -5.76 -2.51 2.68
C GLY A 49 -6.64 -1.59 1.86
N TRP A 50 -6.10 -1.10 0.76
CA TRP A 50 -6.85 -0.41 -0.28
C TRP A 50 -6.89 -1.30 -1.49
N VAL A 51 -8.11 -1.62 -1.92
CA VAL A 51 -8.36 -2.64 -2.93
C VAL A 51 -9.30 -2.12 -4.01
N ILE A 52 -9.17 -2.68 -5.21
CA ILE A 52 -10.23 -2.61 -6.22
C ILE A 52 -11.21 -3.75 -5.89
N PRO A 53 -12.46 -3.42 -5.54
CA PRO A 53 -13.44 -4.42 -5.15
C PRO A 53 -13.87 -5.29 -6.35
N LEU A 54 -14.29 -6.53 -6.06
CA LEU A 54 -14.63 -7.51 -7.11
C LEU A 54 -15.87 -7.15 -7.94
N ASP A 55 -16.73 -6.27 -7.42
CA ASP A 55 -17.84 -5.68 -8.17
C ASP A 55 -17.35 -4.79 -9.32
N GLN A 56 -16.19 -4.13 -9.14
CA GLN A 56 -15.53 -3.34 -10.19
C GLN A 56 -14.62 -4.21 -11.07
N TYR A 57 -13.90 -5.17 -10.51
CA TYR A 57 -13.01 -6.06 -11.26
C TYR A 57 -13.08 -7.51 -10.74
N PRO A 58 -13.94 -8.37 -11.35
CA PRO A 58 -14.14 -9.74 -10.88
C PRO A 58 -13.05 -10.71 -11.36
N ASP A 59 -12.28 -10.37 -12.40
CA ASP A 59 -11.32 -11.27 -13.06
C ASP A 59 -9.97 -11.34 -12.34
N THR A 60 -10.01 -11.78 -11.08
CA THR A 60 -8.84 -12.01 -10.24
C THR A 60 -8.58 -13.50 -10.09
N TYR A 61 -7.31 -13.91 -10.17
CA TYR A 61 -6.93 -15.33 -10.18
C TYR A 61 -7.34 -16.11 -8.92
N ASN A 62 -7.48 -15.40 -7.80
CA ASN A 62 -7.81 -15.93 -6.48
C ASN A 62 -9.21 -15.53 -6.02
N LYS A 63 -10.00 -14.86 -6.87
CA LYS A 63 -11.32 -14.32 -6.52
C LYS A 63 -11.26 -13.42 -5.27
N GLN A 64 -10.17 -12.68 -5.11
CA GLN A 64 -9.98 -11.70 -4.03
C GLN A 64 -9.86 -10.30 -4.64
N PRO A 65 -10.33 -9.25 -3.95
CA PRO A 65 -10.14 -7.86 -4.39
C PRO A 65 -8.66 -7.57 -4.72
N LEU A 66 -8.43 -6.81 -5.79
CA LEU A 66 -7.07 -6.52 -6.25
C LEU A 66 -6.43 -5.49 -5.31
N SER A 67 -5.45 -5.92 -4.51
CA SER A 67 -4.80 -5.06 -3.51
C SER A 67 -3.83 -4.08 -4.15
N TYR A 68 -4.13 -2.79 -4.00
CA TYR A 68 -3.31 -1.69 -4.50
C TYR A 68 -2.24 -1.29 -3.50
N ALA A 69 -2.65 -1.06 -2.25
CA ALA A 69 -1.77 -0.74 -1.14
C ALA A 69 -2.21 -1.47 0.13
N GLY A 70 -1.31 -1.59 1.08
CA GLY A 70 -1.60 -2.15 2.40
C GLY A 70 -0.76 -1.51 3.48
N LEU A 71 -1.30 -1.35 4.67
CA LEU A 71 -0.63 -0.71 5.80
C LEU A 71 -0.74 -1.60 7.04
N ALA A 72 0.41 -2.07 7.52
CA ALA A 72 0.51 -2.98 8.63
C ALA A 72 1.44 -2.46 9.73
N ALA A 73 0.95 -2.44 10.95
CA ALA A 73 1.76 -2.37 12.16
C ALA A 73 2.28 -3.78 12.51
N GLN A 74 3.57 -4.03 12.33
CA GLN A 74 4.23 -5.25 12.80
C GLN A 74 4.83 -5.04 14.19
N LYS A 75 5.32 -6.12 14.81
CA LYS A 75 5.87 -6.09 16.19
C LYS A 75 6.95 -5.03 16.38
N ASN A 76 7.90 -4.93 15.44
CA ASN A 76 9.11 -4.10 15.56
C ASN A 76 9.15 -2.89 14.61
N HIS A 77 8.29 -2.85 13.59
CA HIS A 77 8.24 -1.82 12.56
C HIS A 77 6.84 -1.77 11.95
N ASN A 78 6.54 -0.67 11.28
CA ASN A 78 5.38 -0.54 10.42
C ASN A 78 5.81 -0.82 8.97
N SER A 79 4.89 -1.32 8.16
CA SER A 79 5.13 -1.68 6.77
C SER A 79 4.03 -1.13 5.89
N LEU A 80 4.43 -0.34 4.90
CA LEU A 80 3.57 0.13 3.82
C LEU A 80 3.86 -0.73 2.58
N TYR A 81 2.86 -1.47 2.15
CA TYR A 81 2.87 -2.27 0.94
C TYR A 81 2.36 -1.43 -0.23
N LEU A 82 3.14 -1.33 -1.29
CA LEU A 82 2.78 -0.65 -2.54
C LEU A 82 2.87 -1.68 -3.68
N ASN A 83 1.77 -2.38 -3.92
CA ASN A 83 1.76 -3.46 -4.91
C ASN A 83 1.83 -2.91 -6.35
N CYS A 84 1.32 -1.69 -6.58
CA CYS A 84 1.47 -0.98 -7.85
C CYS A 84 2.93 -0.75 -8.25
N VAL A 85 3.79 -0.49 -7.26
CA VAL A 85 5.22 -0.29 -7.46
C VAL A 85 5.90 -1.62 -7.76
N TYR A 86 5.56 -2.68 -7.03
CA TYR A 86 6.12 -4.01 -7.27
C TYR A 86 5.81 -4.56 -8.67
N ALA A 87 4.62 -4.26 -9.21
CA ALA A 87 4.21 -4.75 -10.52
C ALA A 87 4.97 -4.09 -11.69
N SER A 88 5.79 -3.06 -11.44
CA SER A 88 6.58 -2.37 -12.46
C SER A 88 8.00 -2.02 -11.94
N PRO A 89 9.06 -2.62 -12.51
CA PRO A 89 10.44 -2.28 -12.14
C PRO A 89 10.77 -0.78 -12.31
N GLU A 90 10.23 -0.16 -13.36
CA GLU A 90 10.42 1.27 -13.64
C GLU A 90 9.86 2.15 -12.52
N ARG A 91 8.67 1.81 -12.00
CA ARG A 91 8.06 2.53 -10.87
C ARG A 91 8.86 2.33 -9.58
N THR A 92 9.38 1.13 -9.37
CA THR A 92 10.25 0.84 -8.22
C THR A 92 11.50 1.71 -8.25
N GLU A 93 12.18 1.80 -9.38
CA GLU A 93 13.35 2.67 -9.54
C GLU A 93 13.01 4.15 -9.38
N ARG A 94 11.89 4.60 -9.97
CA ARG A 94 11.42 5.98 -9.85
C ARG A 94 11.18 6.36 -8.39
N LEU A 95 10.51 5.50 -7.64
CA LEU A 95 10.25 5.72 -6.22
C LEU A 95 11.54 5.80 -5.41
N GLN A 96 12.48 4.89 -5.65
CA GLN A 96 13.78 4.89 -4.96
C GLN A 96 14.59 6.17 -5.26
N LYS A 97 14.61 6.61 -6.53
CA LYS A 97 15.29 7.85 -6.93
C LYS A 97 14.62 9.08 -6.31
N ALA A 98 13.30 9.16 -6.35
CA ALA A 98 12.56 10.29 -5.78
C ALA A 98 12.73 10.35 -4.25
N ALA A 99 12.71 9.21 -3.56
CA ALA A 99 12.99 9.16 -2.12
C ALA A 99 14.42 9.61 -1.79
N ALA A 100 15.41 9.14 -2.56
CA ALA A 100 16.80 9.56 -2.39
C ALA A 100 16.97 11.08 -2.64
N ALA A 101 16.29 11.63 -3.65
CA ALA A 101 16.28 13.07 -3.93
C ALA A 101 15.62 13.88 -2.81
N ALA A 102 14.62 13.31 -2.13
CA ALA A 102 14.01 13.87 -0.92
C ALA A 102 14.89 13.70 0.34
N GLY A 103 16.11 13.16 0.21
CA GLY A 103 17.04 12.94 1.32
C GLY A 103 16.62 11.81 2.27
N LYS A 104 15.67 10.95 1.85
CA LYS A 104 15.16 9.83 2.64
C LYS A 104 15.67 8.51 2.07
N LYS A 105 16.15 7.63 2.96
CA LYS A 105 16.56 6.27 2.59
C LYS A 105 15.41 5.31 2.88
N LEU A 106 14.81 4.73 1.84
CA LEU A 106 13.78 3.72 1.98
C LEU A 106 14.39 2.38 2.43
N ASP A 107 13.91 1.83 3.54
CA ASP A 107 14.09 0.40 3.87
C ASP A 107 13.01 -0.40 3.14
N MET A 108 13.25 -0.64 1.85
CA MET A 108 12.28 -1.28 0.96
C MET A 108 12.68 -2.73 0.65
N GLY A 109 11.75 -3.67 0.87
CA GLY A 109 11.78 -5.02 0.33
C GLY A 109 11.21 -5.07 -1.09
N LYS A 110 10.78 -6.25 -1.57
CA LYS A 110 10.23 -6.38 -2.93
C LYS A 110 9.00 -5.48 -3.18
N SER A 111 8.06 -5.44 -2.24
CA SER A 111 6.80 -4.69 -2.37
C SER A 111 6.44 -3.87 -1.13
N CYS A 112 7.30 -3.86 -0.11
CA CYS A 112 7.01 -3.26 1.18
C CYS A 112 8.10 -2.29 1.62
N ILE A 113 7.70 -1.15 2.15
CA ILE A 113 8.56 -0.14 2.74
C ILE A 113 8.39 -0.23 4.26
N ARG A 114 9.49 -0.48 4.96
CA ARG A 114 9.51 -0.53 6.42
C ARG A 114 9.82 0.85 6.98
N PHE A 115 9.11 1.22 8.03
CA PHE A 115 9.31 2.49 8.72
C PHE A 115 8.99 2.32 10.20
N LYS A 116 9.54 3.20 11.04
CA LYS A 116 9.18 3.27 12.45
C LYS A 116 8.22 4.42 12.70
N ARG A 117 8.51 5.59 12.12
CA ARG A 117 7.70 6.79 12.20
C ARG A 117 7.22 7.23 10.84
N ALA A 118 6.05 7.86 10.77
CA ALA A 118 5.54 8.41 9.52
C ALA A 118 6.54 9.39 8.88
N ASP A 119 7.23 10.18 9.71
CA ASP A 119 8.25 11.15 9.28
C ASP A 119 9.50 10.50 8.64
N ASP A 120 9.73 9.20 8.85
CA ASP A 120 10.84 8.49 8.20
C ASP A 120 10.57 8.27 6.70
N LEU A 121 9.30 8.31 6.29
CA LEU A 121 8.89 8.11 4.93
C LEU A 121 8.96 9.41 4.13
N PRO A 122 9.30 9.36 2.83
CA PRO A 122 9.10 10.48 1.92
C PRO A 122 7.60 10.57 1.57
N LEU A 123 6.83 11.14 2.50
CA LEU A 123 5.37 11.21 2.44
C LEU A 123 4.88 11.83 1.12
N ASP A 124 5.49 12.92 0.67
CA ASP A 124 5.13 13.56 -0.60
C ASP A 124 5.36 12.64 -1.81
N VAL A 125 6.48 11.93 -1.84
CA VAL A 125 6.80 10.99 -2.94
C VAL A 125 5.81 9.81 -2.94
N ILE A 126 5.45 9.30 -1.77
CA ILE A 126 4.47 8.21 -1.64
C ILE A 126 3.08 8.69 -2.07
N ARG A 127 2.70 9.90 -1.68
CA ARG A 127 1.44 10.54 -2.07
C ARG A 127 1.34 10.63 -3.60
N ASP A 128 2.36 11.17 -4.24
CA ASP A 128 2.40 11.32 -5.70
C ASP A 128 2.35 9.96 -6.40
N GLU A 129 3.08 8.97 -5.88
CA GLU A 129 3.06 7.61 -6.43
C GLU A 129 1.67 6.97 -6.33
N ILE A 130 0.99 7.12 -5.19
CA ILE A 130 -0.38 6.62 -4.99
C ILE A 130 -1.37 7.33 -5.90
N ALA A 131 -1.29 8.66 -6.00
CA ALA A 131 -2.17 9.48 -6.83
C ALA A 131 -1.95 9.25 -8.34
N SER A 132 -0.76 8.80 -8.73
CA SER A 132 -0.40 8.62 -10.15
C SER A 132 -1.12 7.46 -10.85
N THR A 133 -1.85 6.61 -10.13
CA THR A 133 -2.46 5.40 -10.70
C THR A 133 -3.92 5.26 -10.31
N THR A 134 -4.77 5.38 -11.31
CA THR A 134 -6.19 5.09 -11.22
C THR A 134 -6.45 3.58 -11.15
N PRO A 135 -7.62 3.13 -10.65
CA PRO A 135 -8.00 1.72 -10.65
C PRO A 135 -7.82 1.05 -12.01
N ASP A 136 -8.25 1.69 -13.10
CA ASP A 136 -8.16 1.16 -14.47
C ASP A 136 -6.70 0.98 -14.92
N GLN A 137 -5.84 1.96 -14.65
CA GLN A 137 -4.41 1.84 -14.94
C GLN A 137 -3.76 0.71 -14.14
N PHE A 138 -4.16 0.54 -12.88
CA PHE A 138 -3.64 -0.54 -12.05
C PHE A 138 -4.08 -1.92 -12.56
N ILE A 139 -5.34 -2.06 -13.00
CA ILE A 139 -5.83 -3.28 -13.65
C ILE A 139 -4.99 -3.62 -14.88
N GLN A 140 -4.71 -2.64 -15.75
CA GLN A 140 -3.87 -2.85 -16.93
C GLN A 140 -2.43 -3.28 -16.58
N ILE A 141 -1.84 -2.66 -15.56
CA ILE A 141 -0.50 -3.05 -15.07
C ILE A 141 -0.52 -4.49 -14.56
N TYR A 142 -1.55 -4.85 -13.78
CA TYR A 142 -1.73 -6.19 -13.24
C TYR A 142 -1.92 -7.24 -14.35
N GLU A 143 -2.78 -6.98 -15.33
CA GLU A 143 -2.99 -7.87 -16.48
C GLU A 143 -1.71 -8.06 -17.29
N LYS A 144 -0.96 -6.98 -17.55
CA LYS A 144 0.34 -7.04 -18.25
C LYS A 144 1.38 -7.83 -17.46
N ALA A 145 1.50 -7.60 -16.17
CA ALA A 145 2.42 -8.34 -15.31
C ALA A 145 2.11 -9.84 -15.30
N ARG A 146 0.84 -10.22 -15.46
CA ARG A 146 0.42 -11.62 -15.59
C ARG A 146 0.61 -12.19 -16.99
N ALA A 147 0.30 -11.41 -18.03
CA ALA A 147 0.49 -11.82 -19.42
C ALA A 147 1.98 -11.95 -19.81
N GLY A 148 2.85 -11.15 -19.19
CA GLY A 148 4.30 -11.23 -19.33
C GLY A 148 4.96 -12.32 -18.48
N GLY A 149 4.21 -12.96 -17.57
CA GLY A 149 4.62 -14.15 -16.83
C GLY A 149 4.48 -15.41 -17.67
N SER A 150 5.15 -15.44 -18.82
CA SER A 150 5.28 -16.67 -19.62
C SER A 150 6.35 -17.56 -18.97
N CYS A 151 5.89 -18.73 -18.51
CA CYS A 151 6.60 -20.01 -18.32
C CYS A 151 8.11 -19.98 -17.99
#